data_AF-A0A6P2ALD1-F1
#
_entry.id   AF-A0A6P2ALD1-F1
#
_cell.length_a   1.000
_cell.length_b   1.000
_cell.length_c   1.000
_cell.angle_alpha   90.00
_cell.angle_beta   90.00
_cell.angle_gamma   90.00
#
_symmetry.space_group_name_H-M   'P 1'
#
loop_
_entity.id
_entity.type
_entity.pdbx_description
1 polymer ?
#
loop_
_entity_poly.entity_id
_entity_poly.type
_entity_poly.pdbx_seq_one_letter_code
_entity_poly.pdbx_strand_id
1 'polypeptide(L)'
;EWEDQQTLPGVADDDRLQPDASIAREGETLRQAEWRQELLKTGIRAKAGEKIEFVRVEPLGGTRWLSADAETKEDKPRRTVISFGPEFAPLEQRQVAAALEEAYTLVPKPALVIFASLQFDPEASKDIDETNWPGVTLLKAQMNGDLVTDDLKKKRSSNESFWLIGQPDVEVRKARPPKPVAGSKRGQPIPPSGSRKSEPEQAKYVVEVHGFDYYNPKTGKVESGGTGNIALWMLDTDYDGRSVYAHQVFFPMSGAKDGWSRLAKNLKAEIDPDLIEQYRGTVSLPFEPGKHGRVAVKIVDDRGIESLRVVELNSR
;
A
#
# COMPACT_ATOMS: atom_id res chain seq x y z
N GLU A 1 -67.16 -40.53 20.62
CA GLU A 1 -67.58 -39.13 20.74
C GLU A 1 -66.33 -38.28 20.94
N TRP A 2 -65.97 -37.51 19.90
CA TRP A 2 -65.14 -36.27 19.88
C TRP A 2 -63.71 -36.35 20.46
N GLU A 3 -62.65 -36.40 19.64
CA GLU A 3 -61.97 -35.32 18.87
C GLU A 3 -60.82 -34.62 19.62
N ASP A 4 -59.77 -34.33 18.84
CA ASP A 4 -58.69 -33.35 19.00
C ASP A 4 -57.53 -33.58 20.00
N GLN A 5 -56.44 -34.15 19.46
CA GLN A 5 -55.11 -33.53 19.57
C GLN A 5 -54.41 -33.53 18.20
N GLN A 6 -54.35 -32.35 17.59
CA GLN A 6 -53.59 -32.05 16.37
C GLN A 6 -52.09 -32.31 16.58
N THR A 7 -51.51 -33.19 15.77
CA THR A 7 -50.07 -33.19 15.48
C THR A 7 -49.89 -32.52 14.12
N LEU A 8 -49.26 -31.34 14.12
CA LEU A 8 -48.88 -30.63 12.91
C LEU A 8 -47.72 -31.38 12.22
N PRO A 9 -47.72 -31.54 10.88
CA PRO A 9 -46.60 -32.12 10.16
C PRO A 9 -45.38 -31.20 10.22
N GLY A 10 -44.22 -31.80 10.50
CA GLY A 10 -42.93 -31.12 10.58
C GLY A 10 -42.63 -30.34 9.30
N VAL A 11 -42.34 -29.06 9.48
CA VAL A 11 -41.75 -28.19 8.47
C VAL A 11 -40.37 -28.74 8.14
N ALA A 12 -40.20 -29.19 6.89
CA ALA A 12 -38.90 -29.44 6.30
C ALA A 12 -38.27 -28.07 5.99
N ASP A 13 -37.30 -27.67 6.80
CA ASP A 13 -36.39 -26.56 6.50
C ASP A 13 -34.97 -27.07 6.68
N ASP A 14 -34.31 -27.42 5.57
CA ASP A 14 -32.90 -27.09 5.37
C ASP A 14 -32.47 -27.19 3.89
N ASP A 15 -33.18 -26.51 2.98
CA ASP A 15 -32.56 -26.07 1.72
C ASP A 15 -31.82 -24.76 2.00
N ARG A 16 -30.75 -24.85 2.78
CA ARG A 16 -29.68 -23.84 2.76
C ARG A 16 -29.03 -23.92 1.38
N LEU A 17 -29.59 -23.16 0.44
CA LEU A 17 -28.93 -22.75 -0.80
C LEU A 17 -27.50 -22.32 -0.45
N GLN A 18 -26.54 -23.20 -0.68
CA GLN A 18 -25.15 -22.80 -0.79
C GLN A 18 -25.10 -21.80 -1.94
N PRO A 19 -24.53 -20.60 -1.76
CA PRO A 19 -24.42 -19.66 -2.86
C PRO A 19 -23.59 -20.32 -3.95
N ASP A 20 -24.25 -20.58 -5.07
CA ASP A 20 -23.69 -21.26 -6.22
C ASP A 20 -22.47 -20.47 -6.70
N ALA A 21 -21.28 -21.03 -6.52
CA ALA A 21 -20.01 -20.40 -6.90
C ALA A 21 -19.86 -20.22 -8.42
N SER A 22 -20.81 -20.73 -9.21
CA SER A 22 -20.88 -20.51 -10.66
C SER A 22 -21.25 -19.07 -11.03
N ILE A 23 -22.24 -18.47 -10.35
CA ILE A 23 -22.71 -17.10 -10.64
C ILE A 23 -21.63 -16.05 -10.31
N ALA A 24 -20.87 -16.27 -9.24
CA ALA A 24 -19.74 -15.40 -8.88
C ALA A 24 -18.63 -15.41 -9.94
N ARG A 25 -18.37 -16.56 -10.58
CA ARG A 25 -17.32 -16.70 -11.61
C ARG A 25 -17.72 -16.13 -12.98
N GLU A 26 -19.01 -16.18 -13.32
CA GLU A 26 -19.52 -15.55 -14.55
C GLU A 26 -19.36 -14.02 -14.50
N GLY A 27 -19.65 -13.40 -13.35
CA GLY A 27 -19.44 -11.98 -13.12
C GLY A 27 -17.96 -11.59 -13.14
N GLU A 28 -17.10 -12.36 -12.47
CA GLU A 28 -15.66 -12.09 -12.41
C GLU A 28 -15.00 -12.14 -13.79
N THR A 29 -15.39 -13.09 -14.64
CA THR A 29 -14.85 -13.22 -16.01
C THR A 29 -15.24 -12.03 -16.89
N LEU A 30 -16.47 -11.52 -16.72
CA LEU A 30 -16.97 -10.35 -17.43
C LEU A 30 -16.25 -9.08 -16.97
N ARG A 31 -16.07 -8.89 -15.65
CA ARG A 31 -15.31 -7.78 -15.09
C ARG A 31 -13.86 -7.77 -15.54
N GLN A 32 -13.20 -8.92 -15.53
CA GLN A 32 -11.83 -9.01 -16.05
C GLN A 32 -11.77 -8.65 -17.54
N ALA A 33 -12.80 -8.93 -18.33
CA ALA A 33 -12.87 -8.49 -19.73
C ALA A 33 -12.94 -6.97 -19.85
N GLU A 34 -13.76 -6.31 -19.03
CA GLU A 34 -13.86 -4.86 -18.97
C GLU A 34 -12.51 -4.24 -18.55
N TRP A 35 -11.87 -4.78 -17.52
CA TRP A 35 -10.56 -4.30 -17.07
C TRP A 35 -9.47 -4.47 -18.12
N ARG A 36 -9.45 -5.60 -18.86
CA ARG A 36 -8.52 -5.78 -20.00
C ARG A 36 -8.73 -4.73 -21.08
N GLN A 37 -9.98 -4.47 -21.47
CA GLN A 37 -10.30 -3.47 -22.50
C GLN A 37 -9.91 -2.06 -22.05
N GLU A 38 -10.22 -1.72 -20.81
CA GLU A 38 -9.89 -0.42 -20.26
C GLU A 38 -8.37 -0.24 -20.09
N LEU A 39 -7.65 -1.31 -19.71
CA LEU A 39 -6.19 -1.32 -19.63
C LEU A 39 -5.56 -1.12 -21.02
N LEU A 40 -6.07 -1.80 -22.05
CA LEU A 40 -5.64 -1.61 -23.43
C LEU A 40 -5.88 -0.17 -23.91
N LYS A 41 -7.01 0.43 -23.53
CA LYS A 41 -7.41 1.79 -23.94
C LYS A 41 -6.61 2.88 -23.24
N THR A 42 -6.36 2.75 -21.93
CA THR A 42 -5.80 3.84 -21.10
C THR A 42 -4.33 3.66 -20.78
N GLY A 43 -3.82 2.43 -20.81
CA GLY A 43 -2.51 2.05 -20.31
C GLY A 43 -2.40 2.22 -18.79
N ILE A 44 -1.17 2.10 -18.28
CA ILE A 44 -0.85 2.32 -16.86
C ILE A 44 -0.06 3.62 -16.75
N ARG A 45 -0.56 4.58 -15.98
CA ARG A 45 0.12 5.86 -15.78
C ARG A 45 1.29 5.71 -14.82
N ALA A 46 2.46 6.12 -15.27
CA ALA A 46 3.67 6.26 -14.47
C ALA A 46 3.90 7.73 -14.06
N LYS A 47 5.09 8.02 -13.54
CA LYS A 47 5.50 9.38 -13.13
C LYS A 47 5.66 10.29 -14.34
N ALA A 48 5.56 11.61 -14.12
CA ALA A 48 5.83 12.64 -15.13
C ALA A 48 4.99 12.54 -16.43
N GLY A 49 3.82 11.91 -16.36
CA GLY A 49 2.93 11.74 -17.50
C GLY A 49 3.31 10.59 -18.44
N GLU A 50 4.35 9.81 -18.10
CA GLU A 50 4.69 8.59 -18.83
C GLU A 50 3.63 7.51 -18.64
N LYS A 51 3.51 6.60 -19.61
CA LYS A 51 2.53 5.53 -19.59
C LYS A 51 3.14 4.23 -20.12
N ILE A 52 2.71 3.11 -19.55
CA ILE A 52 2.86 1.80 -20.17
C ILE A 52 1.62 1.61 -21.05
N GLU A 53 1.79 1.74 -22.36
CA GLU A 53 0.76 1.42 -23.34
C GLU A 53 0.88 -0.04 -23.79
N PHE A 54 -0.22 -0.60 -24.29
CA PHE A 54 -0.26 -1.98 -24.78
C PHE A 54 -0.72 -2.01 -26.24
N VAL A 55 -0.13 -2.90 -27.03
CA VAL A 55 -0.58 -3.23 -28.39
C VAL A 55 -1.77 -4.20 -28.32
N ARG A 56 -1.74 -5.12 -27.36
CA ARG A 56 -2.80 -6.09 -27.08
C ARG A 56 -2.86 -6.41 -25.59
N VAL A 57 -4.05 -6.76 -25.13
CA VAL A 57 -4.32 -7.33 -23.81
C VAL A 57 -5.39 -8.41 -24.01
N GLU A 58 -4.97 -9.66 -24.08
CA GLU A 58 -5.80 -10.82 -24.40
C GLU A 58 -5.97 -11.72 -23.16
N PRO A 59 -7.09 -12.45 -23.01
CA PRO A 59 -7.22 -13.41 -21.93
C PRO A 59 -6.14 -14.50 -22.04
N LEU A 60 -5.47 -14.81 -20.94
CA LEU A 60 -4.49 -15.90 -20.89
C LEU A 60 -5.22 -17.19 -20.46
N GLY A 61 -5.38 -18.11 -21.39
CA GLY A 61 -6.00 -19.42 -21.13
C GLY A 61 -5.05 -20.37 -20.39
N GLY A 62 -5.62 -21.28 -19.60
CA GLY A 62 -4.87 -22.32 -18.89
C GLY A 62 -4.22 -21.89 -17.58
N THR A 63 -4.39 -20.62 -17.20
CA THR A 63 -3.95 -20.04 -15.93
C THR A 63 -5.16 -19.65 -15.09
N ARG A 64 -5.04 -19.76 -13.76
CA ARG A 64 -6.09 -19.38 -12.83
C ARG A 64 -5.84 -17.99 -12.24
N TRP A 65 -4.57 -17.64 -12.04
CA TRP A 65 -4.15 -16.44 -11.32
C TRP A 65 -3.56 -15.38 -12.24
N LEU A 66 -3.13 -15.77 -13.45
CA LEU A 66 -2.84 -14.84 -14.54
C LEU A 66 -4.08 -14.64 -15.42
N SER A 67 -4.56 -13.41 -15.48
CA SER A 67 -5.82 -13.03 -16.14
C SER A 67 -5.63 -12.60 -17.59
N ALA A 68 -4.44 -12.13 -17.97
CA ALA A 68 -4.18 -11.65 -19.32
C ALA A 68 -2.72 -11.83 -19.77
N ASP A 69 -2.56 -12.00 -21.08
CA ASP A 69 -1.30 -11.86 -21.81
C ASP A 69 -1.35 -10.57 -22.61
N ALA A 70 -0.30 -9.77 -22.50
CA ALA A 70 -0.23 -8.44 -23.07
C ALA A 70 1.15 -8.17 -23.67
N GLU A 71 1.19 -7.20 -24.55
CA GLU A 71 2.42 -6.79 -25.21
C GLU A 71 2.51 -5.26 -25.17
N THR A 72 3.60 -4.75 -24.60
CA THR A 72 3.80 -3.30 -24.45
C THR A 72 4.02 -2.64 -25.80
N LYS A 73 3.54 -1.41 -25.91
CA LYS A 73 3.71 -0.56 -27.10
C LYS A 73 4.92 0.35 -26.89
N GLU A 74 6.09 -0.17 -27.17
CA GLU A 74 7.38 0.52 -27.11
C GLU A 74 8.31 0.03 -28.23
N ASP A 75 9.48 0.66 -28.41
CA ASP A 75 10.43 0.31 -29.47
C ASP A 75 10.83 -1.18 -29.47
N LYS A 76 10.89 -1.77 -28.26
CA LYS A 76 11.10 -3.20 -28.05
C LYS A 76 9.92 -3.77 -27.26
N PRO A 77 8.88 -4.30 -27.93
CA PRO A 77 7.73 -4.87 -27.26
C PRO A 77 8.13 -5.94 -26.25
N ARG A 78 7.57 -5.84 -25.05
CA ARG A 78 7.81 -6.76 -23.94
C ARG A 78 6.54 -7.55 -23.65
N ARG A 79 6.67 -8.89 -23.66
CA ARG A 79 5.60 -9.76 -23.19
C ARG A 79 5.35 -9.48 -21.71
N THR A 80 4.10 -9.21 -21.38
CA THR A 80 3.64 -8.81 -20.06
C THR A 80 2.47 -9.68 -19.68
N VAL A 81 2.51 -10.29 -18.51
CA VAL A 81 1.33 -10.99 -17.98
C VAL A 81 0.72 -10.20 -16.84
N ILE A 82 -0.60 -10.23 -16.74
CA ILE A 82 -1.35 -9.41 -15.78
C ILE A 82 -2.17 -10.32 -14.87
N SER A 83 -2.09 -10.10 -13.57
CA SER A 83 -2.98 -10.67 -12.56
C SER A 83 -3.88 -9.57 -12.03
N PHE A 84 -5.19 -9.69 -12.25
CA PHE A 84 -6.16 -8.78 -11.64
C PHE A 84 -6.55 -9.25 -10.24
N GLY A 85 -6.54 -8.33 -9.28
CA GLY A 85 -7.05 -8.58 -7.94
C GLY A 85 -8.57 -8.71 -7.90
N PRO A 86 -9.10 -9.21 -6.77
CA PRO A 86 -10.54 -9.35 -6.59
C PRO A 86 -11.26 -7.99 -6.59
N GLU A 87 -12.51 -7.96 -7.05
CA GLU A 87 -13.30 -6.72 -7.18
C GLU A 87 -13.63 -6.07 -5.83
N PHE A 88 -13.87 -6.89 -4.79
CA PHE A 88 -14.36 -6.42 -3.49
C PHE A 88 -13.41 -6.72 -2.33
N ALA A 89 -12.17 -7.10 -2.63
CA ALA A 89 -11.17 -7.45 -1.63
C ALA A 89 -9.78 -6.94 -2.07
N PRO A 90 -8.84 -6.76 -1.13
CA PRO A 90 -7.46 -6.51 -1.49
C PRO A 90 -6.84 -7.71 -2.20
N LEU A 91 -5.83 -7.46 -3.02
CA LEU A 91 -5.00 -8.52 -3.60
C LEU A 91 -4.09 -9.07 -2.50
N GLU A 92 -4.28 -10.35 -2.17
CA GLU A 92 -3.61 -11.03 -1.06
C GLU A 92 -2.32 -11.73 -1.49
N GLN A 93 -1.45 -11.99 -0.50
CA GLN A 93 -0.16 -12.66 -0.71
C GLN A 93 -0.30 -14.01 -1.43
N ARG A 94 -1.34 -14.78 -1.10
CA ARG A 94 -1.59 -16.09 -1.73
C ARG A 94 -1.80 -15.97 -3.24
N GLN A 95 -2.51 -14.94 -3.69
CA GLN A 95 -2.72 -14.71 -5.12
C GLN A 95 -1.42 -14.31 -5.82
N VAL A 96 -0.59 -13.47 -5.17
CA VAL A 96 0.74 -13.11 -5.69
C VAL A 96 1.58 -14.37 -5.91
N ALA A 97 1.73 -15.18 -4.86
CA ALA A 97 2.53 -16.41 -4.92
C ALA A 97 2.06 -17.35 -6.04
N ALA A 98 0.75 -17.58 -6.13
CA ALA A 98 0.19 -18.49 -7.12
C ALA A 98 0.29 -17.93 -8.56
N ALA A 99 0.13 -16.63 -8.75
CA ALA A 99 0.35 -15.98 -10.05
C ALA A 99 1.82 -16.04 -10.48
N LEU A 100 2.76 -15.90 -9.54
CA LEU A 100 4.19 -16.06 -9.80
C LEU A 100 4.52 -17.51 -10.18
N GLU A 101 4.00 -18.49 -9.43
CA GLU A 101 4.14 -19.92 -9.77
C GLU A 101 3.67 -20.22 -11.20
N GLU A 102 2.49 -19.71 -11.58
CA GLU A 102 2.00 -19.83 -12.96
C GLU A 102 2.92 -19.12 -13.96
N ALA A 103 3.38 -17.91 -13.65
CA ALA A 103 4.27 -17.13 -14.51
C ALA A 103 5.61 -17.84 -14.74
N TYR A 104 6.15 -18.57 -13.75
CA TYR A 104 7.37 -19.36 -13.90
C TYR A 104 7.24 -20.49 -14.92
N THR A 105 6.03 -21.03 -15.12
CA THR A 105 5.78 -22.11 -16.09
C THR A 105 5.62 -21.62 -17.52
N LEU A 106 5.45 -20.31 -17.74
CA LEU A 106 5.20 -19.76 -19.05
C LEU A 106 6.44 -19.79 -19.95
N VAL A 107 6.25 -20.28 -21.17
CA VAL A 107 7.23 -20.24 -22.25
C VAL A 107 6.59 -19.54 -23.46
N PRO A 108 7.18 -18.46 -24.00
CA PRO A 108 8.41 -17.80 -23.56
C PRO A 108 8.24 -17.04 -22.25
N LYS A 109 9.30 -16.89 -21.46
CA LYS A 109 9.26 -16.16 -20.19
C LYS A 109 8.75 -14.71 -20.37
N PRO A 110 7.81 -14.22 -19.55
CA PRO A 110 7.39 -12.81 -19.62
C PRO A 110 8.54 -11.89 -19.18
N ALA A 111 8.59 -10.68 -19.74
CA ALA A 111 9.53 -9.65 -19.30
C ALA A 111 8.95 -8.80 -18.16
N LEU A 112 7.62 -8.72 -18.06
CA LEU A 112 6.89 -8.00 -17.01
C LEU A 112 5.77 -8.87 -16.42
N VAL A 113 5.56 -8.78 -15.11
CA VAL A 113 4.34 -9.26 -14.45
C VAL A 113 3.71 -8.07 -13.74
N ILE A 114 2.45 -7.80 -14.06
CA ILE A 114 1.72 -6.67 -13.49
C ILE A 114 0.59 -7.20 -12.61
N PHE A 115 0.62 -6.83 -11.34
CA PHE A 115 -0.48 -7.04 -10.42
C PHE A 115 -1.34 -5.78 -10.41
N ALA A 116 -2.57 -5.87 -10.90
CA ALA A 116 -3.50 -4.76 -10.97
C ALA A 116 -4.64 -4.97 -9.99
N SER A 117 -4.81 -4.07 -9.01
CA SER A 117 -5.85 -4.21 -7.98
C SER A 117 -6.34 -2.85 -7.48
N LEU A 118 -7.55 -2.84 -6.93
CA LEU A 118 -8.10 -1.69 -6.20
C LEU A 118 -7.45 -1.49 -4.85
N GLN A 119 -6.96 -2.55 -4.22
CA GLN A 119 -6.22 -2.48 -2.97
C GLN A 119 -5.22 -3.63 -2.91
N PHE A 120 -4.13 -3.43 -2.19
CA PHE A 120 -3.12 -4.46 -1.97
C PHE A 120 -3.01 -4.73 -0.48
N ASP A 121 -2.95 -6.00 -0.12
CA ASP A 121 -2.52 -6.40 1.20
C ASP A 121 -1.04 -6.00 1.40
N PRO A 122 -0.59 -5.63 2.61
CA PRO A 122 0.80 -5.25 2.86
C PRO A 122 1.81 -6.37 2.57
N GLU A 123 1.49 -7.62 2.89
CA GLU A 123 2.38 -8.76 2.62
C GLU A 123 2.42 -9.05 1.11
N ALA A 124 1.29 -8.93 0.42
CA ALA A 124 1.25 -9.02 -1.03
C ALA A 124 2.12 -7.95 -1.71
N SER A 125 2.03 -6.70 -1.22
CA SER A 125 2.87 -5.59 -1.73
C SER A 125 4.34 -5.88 -1.54
N LYS A 126 4.72 -6.35 -0.34
CA LYS A 126 6.08 -6.72 0.00
C LYS A 126 6.61 -7.82 -0.92
N ASP A 127 5.84 -8.88 -1.14
CA ASP A 127 6.23 -9.98 -2.02
C ASP A 127 6.46 -9.48 -3.45
N ILE A 128 5.60 -8.60 -3.98
CA ILE A 128 5.77 -8.05 -5.33
C ILE A 128 7.04 -7.19 -5.42
N ASP A 129 7.29 -6.33 -4.42
CA ASP A 129 8.39 -5.37 -4.47
C ASP A 129 9.76 -6.01 -4.19
N GLU A 130 9.83 -6.99 -3.28
CA GLU A 130 11.08 -7.62 -2.83
C GLU A 130 11.48 -8.87 -3.63
N THR A 131 10.56 -9.46 -4.40
CA THR A 131 10.86 -10.65 -5.20
C THR A 131 11.80 -10.29 -6.35
N ASN A 132 13.05 -10.75 -6.23
CA ASN A 132 14.02 -10.64 -7.31
C ASN A 132 13.88 -11.80 -8.29
N TRP A 133 13.30 -11.55 -9.46
CA TRP A 133 13.24 -12.50 -10.55
C TRP A 133 14.15 -12.08 -11.71
N PRO A 134 15.32 -12.71 -11.91
CA PRO A 134 16.27 -12.27 -12.93
C PRO A 134 15.66 -12.19 -14.33
N GLY A 135 15.65 -10.99 -14.92
CA GLY A 135 15.12 -10.73 -16.25
C GLY A 135 13.60 -10.55 -16.34
N VAL A 136 12.89 -10.46 -15.21
CA VAL A 136 11.47 -10.09 -15.16
C VAL A 136 11.28 -8.99 -14.14
N THR A 137 10.49 -7.97 -14.48
CA THR A 137 10.12 -6.92 -13.53
C THR A 137 8.70 -7.14 -13.05
N LEU A 138 8.52 -7.15 -11.73
CA LEU A 138 7.19 -7.20 -11.10
C LEU A 138 6.72 -5.77 -10.82
N LEU A 139 5.46 -5.46 -11.13
CA LEU A 139 4.89 -4.13 -10.99
C LEU A 139 3.53 -4.17 -10.32
N LYS A 140 3.24 -3.15 -9.50
CA LYS A 140 1.90 -2.90 -8.93
C LYS A 140 1.20 -1.79 -9.69
N ALA A 141 -0.04 -2.04 -10.08
CA ALA A 141 -0.93 -1.07 -10.68
C ALA A 141 -2.18 -0.87 -9.82
N GLN A 142 -2.34 0.32 -9.27
CA GLN A 142 -3.55 0.78 -8.60
C GLN A 142 -4.66 0.97 -9.63
N MET A 143 -5.79 0.33 -9.41
CA MET A 143 -7.00 0.54 -10.18
C MET A 143 -7.81 1.71 -9.63
N ASN A 144 -8.49 2.44 -10.50
CA ASN A 144 -9.44 3.47 -10.11
C ASN A 144 -10.72 2.82 -9.54
N GLY A 145 -11.18 3.28 -8.37
CA GLY A 145 -12.47 2.86 -7.80
C GLY A 145 -13.67 3.18 -8.70
N ASP A 146 -13.54 4.16 -9.60
CA ASP A 146 -14.56 4.46 -10.62
C ASP A 146 -14.87 3.24 -11.49
N LEU A 147 -13.90 2.35 -11.76
CA LEU A 147 -14.09 1.14 -12.57
C LEU A 147 -15.16 0.19 -12.01
N VAL A 148 -15.39 0.21 -10.69
CA VAL A 148 -16.42 -0.62 -10.04
C VAL A 148 -17.79 0.03 -10.15
N THR A 149 -17.84 1.37 -10.16
CA THR A 149 -19.07 2.19 -10.12
C THR A 149 -19.43 2.82 -11.47
N ASP A 150 -18.78 2.38 -12.56
CA ASP A 150 -18.93 2.97 -13.89
C ASP A 150 -20.37 2.84 -14.42
N ASP A 151 -21.14 1.87 -13.91
CA ASP A 151 -22.57 1.70 -14.14
C ASP A 151 -23.45 2.78 -13.49
N LEU A 152 -22.97 3.41 -12.40
CA LEU A 152 -23.70 4.40 -11.62
C LEU A 152 -23.40 5.86 -12.04
N LYS A 153 -22.26 6.13 -12.70
CA LYS A 153 -21.80 7.49 -13.00
C LYS A 153 -22.08 7.92 -14.44
N LYS A 154 -22.99 8.89 -14.61
CA LYS A 154 -23.35 9.48 -15.93
C LYS A 154 -22.22 10.25 -16.64
N LYS A 155 -21.12 10.59 -15.95
CA LYS A 155 -19.91 11.22 -16.51
C LYS A 155 -18.69 10.77 -15.70
N ARG A 156 -17.68 10.19 -16.35
CA ARG A 156 -16.39 9.87 -15.72
C ARG A 156 -15.66 11.14 -15.29
N SER A 157 -15.06 11.10 -14.11
CA SER A 157 -14.30 12.21 -13.52
C SER A 157 -12.88 12.32 -14.08
N SER A 158 -12.30 11.19 -14.52
CA SER A 158 -11.02 11.12 -15.23
C SER A 158 -11.04 10.01 -16.28
N ASN A 159 -10.17 10.12 -17.28
CA ASN A 159 -9.97 9.09 -18.32
C ASN A 159 -8.79 8.16 -17.97
N GLU A 160 -8.45 8.08 -16.68
CA GLU A 160 -7.33 7.30 -16.16
C GLU A 160 -7.82 6.25 -15.18
N SER A 161 -7.43 5.02 -15.47
CA SER A 161 -8.01 3.83 -14.87
C SER A 161 -6.97 3.04 -14.06
N PHE A 162 -5.69 3.20 -14.39
CA PHE A 162 -4.58 2.47 -13.77
C PHE A 162 -3.40 3.41 -13.50
N TRP A 163 -2.84 3.34 -12.29
CA TRP A 163 -1.62 4.04 -11.92
C TRP A 163 -0.58 3.08 -11.36
N LEU A 164 0.65 3.24 -11.80
CA LEU A 164 1.76 2.51 -11.24
C LEU A 164 2.04 2.99 -9.80
N ILE A 165 2.11 2.05 -8.86
CA ILE A 165 2.41 2.31 -7.45
C ILE A 165 3.87 1.97 -7.17
N GLY A 166 4.53 2.90 -6.48
CA GLY A 166 5.87 2.71 -5.95
C GLY A 166 5.91 2.11 -4.56
N GLN A 167 7.09 1.65 -4.14
CA GLN A 167 7.36 1.32 -2.75
C GLN A 167 7.98 2.53 -2.05
N PRO A 168 7.48 2.94 -0.87
CA PRO A 168 8.20 3.87 0.00
C PRO A 168 9.63 3.38 0.31
N ASP A 169 10.61 4.24 0.09
CA ASP A 169 11.99 4.02 0.54
C ASP A 169 12.11 4.55 1.96
N VAL A 170 12.27 3.64 2.91
CA VAL A 170 12.16 3.88 4.34
C VAL A 170 13.34 3.24 5.06
N GLU A 171 14.00 4.03 5.88
CA GLU A 171 15.06 3.57 6.77
C GLU A 171 14.63 3.71 8.23
N VAL A 172 14.87 2.67 9.02
CA VAL A 172 14.66 2.69 10.46
C VAL A 172 16.00 2.66 11.17
N ARG A 173 16.25 3.63 12.06
CA ARG A 173 17.46 3.72 12.86
C ARG A 173 17.13 3.72 14.34
N LYS A 174 18.03 3.18 15.16
CA LYS A 174 17.96 3.37 16.62
C LYS A 174 18.44 4.77 16.96
N ALA A 175 17.58 5.55 17.61
CA ALA A 175 17.94 6.86 18.13
C ALA A 175 19.00 6.69 19.22
N ARG A 176 20.11 7.43 19.09
CA ARG A 176 21.10 7.51 20.17
C ARG A 176 20.45 8.22 21.36
N PRO A 177 20.61 7.74 22.60
CA PRO A 177 20.17 8.51 23.75
C PRO A 177 20.84 9.90 23.69
N PRO A 178 20.10 10.98 24.01
CA PRO A 178 20.66 12.32 23.96
C PRO A 178 21.92 12.35 24.84
N LYS A 179 23.06 12.80 24.29
CA LYS A 179 24.25 13.02 25.11
C LYS A 179 23.86 14.02 26.21
N PRO A 180 24.13 13.72 27.49
CA PRO A 180 23.90 14.70 28.54
C PRO A 180 24.63 15.98 28.16
N VAL A 181 23.88 17.08 28.06
CA VAL A 181 24.41 18.39 27.69
C VAL A 181 25.44 18.76 28.75
N ALA A 182 26.72 18.73 28.38
CA ALA A 182 27.80 19.17 29.23
C ALA A 182 27.70 20.70 29.40
N GLY A 183 26.98 21.16 30.43
CA GLY A 183 26.84 22.60 30.66
C GLY A 183 25.89 23.05 31.77
N SER A 184 24.92 22.25 32.22
CA SER A 184 24.02 22.66 33.31
C SER A 184 24.64 22.42 34.70
N LYS A 185 25.76 23.11 34.99
CA LYS A 185 26.18 23.33 36.38
C LYS A 185 25.33 24.44 36.99
N ARG A 186 24.23 24.09 37.66
CA ARG A 186 23.75 24.77 38.88
C ARG A 186 22.61 24.00 39.53
N GLY A 187 22.87 23.51 40.75
CA GLY A 187 21.88 23.02 41.70
C GLY A 187 21.58 21.52 41.62
N GLN A 188 22.48 20.67 42.10
CA GLN A 188 22.08 19.31 42.52
C GLN A 188 21.40 19.40 43.90
N PRO A 189 20.15 18.92 44.08
CA PRO A 189 19.73 18.42 45.38
C PRO A 189 20.38 17.06 45.62
N ILE A 190 20.87 16.85 46.83
CA ILE A 190 21.37 15.55 47.31
C ILE A 190 20.23 14.51 47.15
N PRO A 191 20.43 13.39 46.45
CA PRO A 191 19.39 12.37 46.36
C PRO A 191 19.20 11.70 47.72
N PRO A 192 17.96 11.54 48.23
CA PRO A 192 17.73 10.69 49.39
C PRO A 192 18.09 9.24 49.04
N SER A 193 18.81 8.59 49.93
CA SER A 193 19.21 7.18 49.81
C SER A 193 17.97 6.29 49.69
N GLY A 194 17.73 5.79 48.49
CA GLY A 194 16.61 4.91 48.19
C GLY A 194 16.70 4.50 46.74
N SER A 195 17.48 3.46 46.47
CA SER A 195 17.69 2.85 45.16
C SER A 195 16.36 2.45 44.49
N ARG A 196 15.82 3.32 43.62
CA ARG A 196 15.04 2.84 42.48
C ARG A 196 16.05 2.45 41.40
N LYS A 197 16.11 1.17 41.06
CA LYS A 197 16.72 0.72 39.81
C LYS A 197 16.08 1.55 38.70
N SER A 198 16.86 2.36 38.01
CA SER A 198 16.44 2.97 36.75
C SER A 198 16.06 1.82 35.83
N GLU A 199 14.80 1.78 35.39
CA GLU A 199 14.37 0.86 34.33
C GLU A 199 15.32 1.02 33.13
N PRO A 200 15.66 -0.07 32.43
CA PRO A 200 16.48 0.03 31.23
C PRO A 200 15.79 0.99 30.26
N GLU A 201 16.48 2.07 29.87
CA GLU A 201 15.98 3.04 28.91
C GLU A 201 15.63 2.28 27.62
N GLN A 202 14.35 2.25 27.26
CA GLN A 202 13.90 1.51 26.09
C GLN A 202 14.54 2.12 24.84
N ALA A 203 14.96 1.25 23.91
CA ALA A 203 15.59 1.70 22.67
C ALA A 203 14.60 2.55 21.87
N LYS A 204 14.92 3.82 21.64
CA LYS A 204 14.12 4.69 20.78
C LYS A 204 14.48 4.45 19.32
N TYR A 205 13.50 4.55 18.43
CA TYR A 205 13.66 4.43 16.99
C TYR A 205 13.31 5.75 16.31
N VAL A 206 13.89 5.97 15.14
CA VAL A 206 13.56 7.05 14.20
C VAL A 206 13.38 6.43 12.83
N VAL A 207 12.35 6.88 12.13
CA VAL A 207 12.09 6.52 10.73
C VAL A 207 12.47 7.70 9.84
N GLU A 208 13.22 7.44 8.77
CA GLU A 208 13.50 8.40 7.72
C GLU A 208 12.92 7.90 6.39
N VAL A 209 12.21 8.78 5.69
CA VAL A 209 11.67 8.53 4.35
C VAL A 209 12.59 9.19 3.33
N HIS A 210 13.24 8.37 2.51
CA HIS A 210 14.13 8.84 1.44
C HIS A 210 13.37 9.18 0.15
N GLY A 211 12.17 8.61 0.02
CA GLY A 211 11.31 8.83 -1.12
C GLY A 211 10.44 7.62 -1.38
N PHE A 212 10.24 7.33 -2.66
CA PHE A 212 9.50 6.16 -3.10
C PHE A 212 9.90 5.82 -4.53
N ASP A 213 10.00 4.52 -4.79
CA ASP A 213 10.52 3.97 -6.03
C ASP A 213 9.48 4.02 -7.14
N TYR A 214 9.89 4.35 -8.36
CA TYR A 214 9.00 4.34 -9.51
C TYR A 214 9.61 3.54 -10.64
N TYR A 215 8.80 2.70 -11.28
CA TYR A 215 9.17 2.15 -12.57
C TYR A 215 9.05 3.21 -13.66
N ASN A 216 10.13 3.36 -14.42
CA ASN A 216 10.27 4.23 -15.58
C ASN A 216 9.97 3.42 -16.85
N PRO A 217 8.82 3.63 -17.52
CA PRO A 217 8.43 2.88 -18.71
C PRO A 217 9.43 2.96 -19.86
N LYS A 218 10.15 4.08 -20.02
CA LYS A 218 11.11 4.28 -21.11
C LYS A 218 12.40 3.50 -20.90
N THR A 219 12.91 3.47 -19.68
CA THR A 219 14.17 2.77 -19.36
C THR A 219 13.92 1.31 -18.97
N GLY A 220 12.69 0.98 -18.58
CA GLY A 220 12.31 -0.33 -18.06
C GLY A 220 12.88 -0.63 -16.68
N LYS A 221 13.32 0.39 -15.94
CA LYS A 221 13.97 0.26 -14.62
C LYS A 221 13.13 0.88 -13.52
N VAL A 222 13.27 0.33 -12.32
CA VAL A 222 12.80 0.96 -11.09
C VAL A 222 13.85 1.97 -10.64
N GLU A 223 13.44 3.21 -10.44
CA GLU A 223 14.26 4.35 -10.05
C GLU A 223 13.78 4.87 -8.70
N SER A 224 14.68 5.01 -7.73
CA SER A 224 14.32 5.60 -6.45
C SER A 224 13.98 7.07 -6.62
N GLY A 225 12.77 7.44 -6.19
CA GLY A 225 12.30 8.81 -6.20
C GLY A 225 12.85 9.58 -5.00
N GLY A 226 13.03 10.89 -5.16
CA GLY A 226 13.32 11.77 -4.03
C GLY A 226 12.06 12.17 -3.25
N THR A 227 12.26 12.84 -2.12
CA THR A 227 11.20 13.28 -1.20
C THR A 227 10.32 14.43 -1.72
N GLY A 228 10.74 15.10 -2.80
CA GLY A 228 10.09 16.31 -3.32
C GLY A 228 8.65 16.14 -3.82
N ASN A 229 8.19 14.89 -4.02
CA ASN A 229 6.84 14.57 -4.47
C ASN A 229 5.98 13.91 -3.38
N ILE A 230 6.40 13.99 -2.11
CA ILE A 230 5.64 13.47 -0.98
C ILE A 230 4.74 14.59 -0.44
N ALA A 231 3.45 14.51 -0.76
CA ALA A 231 2.47 15.46 -0.25
C ALA A 231 2.26 15.28 1.26
N LEU A 232 2.20 14.01 1.70
CA LEU A 232 1.97 13.60 3.07
C LEU A 232 2.67 12.27 3.35
N TRP A 233 3.19 12.09 4.56
CA TRP A 233 3.47 10.75 5.07
C TRP A 233 3.06 10.59 6.51
N MET A 234 2.69 9.36 6.86
CA MET A 234 2.16 8.99 8.17
C MET A 234 2.94 7.81 8.71
N LEU A 235 3.23 7.85 10.01
CA LEU A 235 3.90 6.78 10.73
C LEU A 235 2.96 6.20 11.78
N ASP A 236 2.72 4.90 11.67
CA ASP A 236 2.23 4.07 12.75
C ASP A 236 3.41 3.40 13.45
N THR A 237 3.60 3.69 14.72
CA THR A 237 4.75 3.22 15.50
C THR A 237 4.58 1.81 16.07
N ASP A 238 3.38 1.22 15.99
CA ASP A 238 3.07 -0.11 16.51
C ASP A 238 1.99 -0.80 15.68
N TYR A 239 2.25 -0.96 14.39
CA TYR A 239 1.24 -1.40 13.43
C TYR A 239 0.69 -2.79 13.75
N ASP A 240 -0.64 -2.93 13.81
CA ASP A 240 -1.31 -4.16 14.22
C ASP A 240 -1.54 -5.15 13.06
N GLY A 241 -1.21 -4.78 11.82
CA GLY A 241 -1.41 -5.60 10.62
C GLY A 241 -2.78 -5.46 9.99
N ARG A 242 -3.61 -4.53 10.45
CA ARG A 242 -4.98 -4.33 9.96
C ARG A 242 -5.20 -2.91 9.50
N SER A 243 -5.04 -1.94 10.40
CA SER A 243 -5.37 -0.55 10.15
C SER A 243 -4.22 0.35 10.53
N VAL A 244 -3.85 1.26 9.64
CA VAL A 244 -2.80 2.25 9.92
C VAL A 244 -3.37 3.25 10.92
N TYR A 245 -2.83 3.26 12.14
CA TYR A 245 -3.09 4.30 13.12
C TYR A 245 -1.96 5.32 13.10
N ALA A 246 -2.21 6.47 12.47
CA ALA A 246 -1.21 7.50 12.28
C ALA A 246 -0.86 8.19 13.61
N HIS A 247 0.26 7.78 14.22
CA HIS A 247 0.79 8.39 15.44
C HIS A 247 1.53 9.71 15.15
N GLN A 248 2.21 9.78 14.00
CA GLN A 248 2.88 10.99 13.52
C GLN A 248 2.54 11.23 12.06
N VAL A 249 2.35 12.49 11.67
CA VAL A 249 1.88 12.90 10.35
C VAL A 249 2.67 14.11 9.86
N PHE A 250 3.20 14.02 8.65
CA PHE A 250 4.19 14.96 8.12
C PHE A 250 3.81 15.48 6.74
N PHE A 251 4.15 16.75 6.45
CA PHE A 251 3.86 17.39 5.16
C PHE A 251 5.13 17.97 4.49
N PRO A 252 5.97 17.14 3.85
CA PRO A 252 7.26 17.57 3.27
C PRO A 252 7.14 18.63 2.18
N MET A 253 6.10 18.58 1.36
CA MET A 253 5.85 19.56 0.30
C MET A 253 5.26 20.88 0.78
N SER A 254 4.80 20.96 2.05
CA SER A 254 4.13 22.18 2.52
C SER A 254 5.15 23.28 2.83
N GLY A 255 5.00 24.41 2.14
CA GLY A 255 5.78 25.62 2.41
C GLY A 255 5.41 26.25 3.76
N ALA A 256 6.13 27.31 4.15
CA ALA A 256 5.99 27.99 5.44
C ALA A 256 4.59 28.57 5.76
N LYS A 257 3.67 28.54 4.80
CA LYS A 257 2.30 29.04 4.92
C LYS A 257 1.24 27.95 4.73
N ASP A 258 1.62 26.72 4.43
CA ASP A 258 0.74 25.58 4.13
C ASP A 258 0.94 24.42 5.13
N GLY A 259 0.26 23.30 4.91
CA GLY A 259 0.27 22.13 5.80
C GLY A 259 -0.18 22.48 7.22
N TRP A 260 0.61 22.09 8.21
CA TRP A 260 0.36 22.36 9.62
C TRP A 260 0.26 23.86 9.97
N SER A 261 0.83 24.75 9.16
CA SER A 261 0.75 26.20 9.39
C SER A 261 -0.69 26.73 9.45
N ARG A 262 -1.60 26.11 8.69
CA ARG A 262 -3.03 26.48 8.70
C ARG A 262 -3.71 25.99 9.96
N LEU A 263 -3.38 24.78 10.40
CA LEU A 263 -3.93 24.22 11.63
C LEU A 263 -3.42 24.96 12.88
N ALA A 264 -2.12 25.24 12.95
CA ALA A 264 -1.49 25.99 14.03
C ALA A 264 -2.14 27.36 14.24
N LYS A 265 -2.43 28.09 13.16
CA LYS A 265 -3.13 29.39 13.21
C LYS A 265 -4.52 29.29 13.80
N ASN A 266 -5.22 28.19 13.55
CA ASN A 266 -6.58 27.98 14.03
C ASN A 266 -6.62 27.51 15.50
N LEU A 267 -5.69 26.63 15.90
CA LEU A 267 -5.64 26.04 17.24
C LEU A 267 -4.87 26.89 18.27
N LYS A 268 -4.09 27.88 17.82
CA LYS A 268 -3.42 28.90 18.65
C LYS A 268 -2.73 28.31 19.89
N ALA A 269 -3.26 28.57 21.10
CA ALA A 269 -2.63 28.29 22.39
C ALA A 269 -2.48 26.80 22.72
N GLU A 270 -3.07 25.91 21.91
CA GLU A 270 -2.95 24.45 22.08
C GLU A 270 -1.74 23.86 21.34
N ILE A 271 -1.05 24.66 20.52
CA ILE A 271 0.07 24.21 19.69
C ILE A 271 1.32 25.03 19.98
N ASP A 272 2.42 24.33 20.24
CA ASP A 272 3.75 24.93 20.28
C ASP A 272 4.26 25.16 18.83
N PRO A 273 4.48 26.43 18.43
CA PRO A 273 4.84 26.79 17.06
C PRO A 273 6.25 26.34 16.68
N ASP A 274 7.16 26.10 17.63
CA ASP A 274 8.52 25.65 17.34
C ASP A 274 8.56 24.11 17.21
N LEU A 275 7.74 23.40 17.98
CA LEU A 275 7.65 21.94 17.91
C LEU A 275 6.93 21.46 16.64
N ILE A 276 5.94 22.20 16.13
CA ILE A 276 5.20 21.79 14.94
C ILE A 276 6.03 21.81 13.66
N GLU A 277 7.11 22.60 13.62
CA GLU A 277 8.06 22.60 12.50
C GLU A 277 8.75 21.25 12.30
N GLN A 278 8.88 20.43 13.36
CA GLN A 278 9.47 19.10 13.28
C GLN A 278 8.64 18.14 12.42
N TYR A 279 7.35 18.42 12.20
CA TYR A 279 6.45 17.64 11.35
C TYR A 279 6.46 18.07 9.87
N ARG A 280 7.42 18.89 9.45
CA ARG A 280 7.62 19.26 8.04
C ARG A 280 8.68 18.43 7.33
N GLY A 281 9.47 17.66 8.07
CA GLY A 281 10.55 16.86 7.52
C GLY A 281 10.11 15.50 7.00
N THR A 282 11.12 14.74 6.59
CA THR A 282 11.00 13.32 6.19
C THR A 282 11.56 12.39 7.27
N VAL A 283 11.86 12.93 8.45
CA VAL A 283 12.41 12.19 9.60
C VAL A 283 11.40 12.27 10.74
N SER A 284 11.09 11.12 11.32
CA SER A 284 10.15 11.02 12.44
C SER A 284 10.73 11.60 13.72
N LEU A 285 9.85 11.95 14.66
CA LEU A 285 10.26 12.10 16.04
C LEU A 285 10.66 10.73 16.62
N PRO A 286 11.62 10.67 17.56
CA PRO A 286 11.96 9.42 18.24
C PRO A 286 10.76 8.81 18.96
N PHE A 287 10.58 7.50 18.84
CA PHE A 287 9.49 6.75 19.47
C PHE A 287 9.99 5.46 20.09
N GLU A 288 9.25 4.92 21.05
CA GLU A 288 9.50 3.60 21.62
C GLU A 288 8.75 2.53 20.81
N PRO A 289 9.34 1.34 20.61
CA PRO A 289 8.66 0.26 19.90
C PRO A 289 7.43 -0.16 20.72
N GLY A 290 6.29 -0.34 20.06
CA GLY A 290 5.13 -0.92 20.72
C GLY A 290 5.17 -2.46 20.77
N LYS A 291 4.04 -3.07 21.14
CA LYS A 291 3.94 -4.51 21.44
C LYS A 291 4.04 -5.39 20.19
N HIS A 292 3.69 -4.86 19.03
CA HIS A 292 3.75 -5.56 17.74
C HIS A 292 5.15 -5.53 17.14
N GLY A 293 6.02 -4.61 17.59
CA GLY A 293 7.44 -4.59 17.18
C GLY A 293 7.67 -4.23 15.71
N ARG A 294 6.68 -3.60 15.06
CA ARG A 294 6.72 -3.20 13.67
C ARG A 294 6.07 -1.84 13.46
N VAL A 295 6.49 -1.15 12.41
CA VAL A 295 5.95 0.15 12.01
C VAL A 295 5.33 0.07 10.63
N ALA A 296 4.37 0.96 10.37
CA ALA A 296 3.85 1.18 9.03
C ALA A 296 4.05 2.63 8.61
N VAL A 297 4.64 2.81 7.43
CA VAL A 297 4.86 4.11 6.79
C VAL A 297 3.94 4.21 5.59
N LYS A 298 2.98 5.12 5.66
CA LYS A 298 2.06 5.40 4.56
C LYS A 298 2.42 6.73 3.92
N ILE A 299 2.68 6.73 2.62
CA ILE A 299 2.98 7.92 1.82
C ILE A 299 1.80 8.21 0.91
N VAL A 300 1.48 9.50 0.76
CA VAL A 300 0.60 10.01 -0.30
C VAL A 300 1.43 10.93 -1.17
N ASP A 301 1.48 10.63 -2.46
CA ASP A 301 2.19 11.46 -3.43
C ASP A 301 1.38 12.69 -3.87
N ASP A 302 2.01 13.55 -4.67
CA ASP A 302 1.41 14.75 -5.27
C ASP A 302 0.25 14.47 -6.24
N ARG A 303 0.06 13.20 -6.63
CA ARG A 303 -1.07 12.71 -7.44
C ARG A 303 -2.21 12.16 -6.58
N GLY A 304 -2.03 12.08 -5.27
CA GLY A 304 -2.98 11.48 -4.33
C GLY A 304 -2.92 9.95 -4.28
N ILE A 305 -1.88 9.33 -4.84
CA ILE A 305 -1.69 7.88 -4.80
C ILE A 305 -1.07 7.51 -3.46
N GLU A 306 -1.68 6.54 -2.80
CA GLU A 306 -1.22 6.03 -1.52
C GLU A 306 -0.31 4.82 -1.71
N SER A 307 0.73 4.74 -0.90
CA SER A 307 1.61 3.58 -0.81
C SER A 307 1.97 3.29 0.64
N LEU A 308 2.10 2.02 0.98
CA LEU A 308 2.34 1.56 2.34
C LEU A 308 3.59 0.69 2.38
N ARG A 309 4.42 0.90 3.40
CA ARG A 309 5.56 0.05 3.71
C ARG A 309 5.53 -0.33 5.18
N VAL A 310 5.59 -1.63 5.46
CA VAL A 310 5.71 -2.17 6.82
C VAL A 310 7.16 -2.54 7.07
N VAL A 311 7.68 -2.18 8.24
CA VAL A 311 9.07 -2.49 8.65
C VAL A 311 9.09 -3.08 10.05
N GLU A 312 9.73 -4.24 10.19
CA GLU A 312 9.97 -4.90 11.48
C GLU A 312 11.12 -4.22 12.23
N LEU A 313 10.86 -3.75 13.46
CA LEU A 313 11.86 -3.07 14.30
C LEU A 313 12.87 -4.03 14.94
N ASN A 314 12.51 -5.32 15.01
CA ASN A 314 13.29 -6.36 15.68
C ASN A 314 14.17 -7.20 14.73
N SER A 315 14.35 -6.76 13.49
CA SER A 315 15.19 -7.44 12.51
C SER A 315 16.67 -7.37 12.95
N ARG A 316 17.17 -8.49 13.49
CA ARG A 316 18.60 -8.82 13.55
C ARG A 316 18.91 -9.78 12.42
#